data_AF-A0A9P5P2P4-F1
#
_entry.id   AF-A0A9P5P2P4-F1
#
_cell.length_a   1.000
_cell.length_b   1.000
_cell.length_c   1.000
_cell.angle_alpha   90.00
_cell.angle_beta   90.00
_cell.angle_gamma   90.00
#
_symmetry.space_group_name_H-M   'P 1'
#
loop_
_entity.id
_entity.type
_entity.pdbx_description
1 polymer ?
#
loop_
_entity_poly.entity_id
_entity_poly.type
_entity_poly.pdbx_seq_one_letter_code
_entity_poly.pdbx_strand_id
1 'polypeptide(L)'
;MPELEDMGAQEQGEREKHPSTYREFMEKIGYKYQFAKPRQWLEHDTPFPMNPSFKPPPPISDYAKDVMFSKFIADPMINNPRKLSQRYGVSLKRVDAILRLKGMERHWTKTDKPLQTGFQIGMDRLLGAYTHPAIASETSGNVLPGRPEERSDVTEADSLEYIERRDAVRYRYERQYWESTPEDGREPLLPGVLEAAKQRAHMKEAAEKEMANRILSKRLPKSPWITRPAHHSFVTWRKGRVATRFVDVGAEFLDADAVLKHRAAAKSKHRRRRSQESKHALKN
;
A
#
# COMPACT_ATOMS: atom_id res chain seq x y z
N MET A 1 19.94 -60.08 -4.88
CA MET A 1 18.98 -58.99 -5.15
C MET A 1 17.99 -58.91 -3.98
N PRO A 2 18.30 -58.19 -2.90
CA PRO A 2 17.34 -57.92 -1.82
C PRO A 2 17.27 -56.40 -1.52
N GLU A 3 16.40 -55.65 -2.19
CA GLU A 3 16.22 -54.19 -1.94
C GLU A 3 14.76 -53.73 -2.17
N LEU A 4 13.75 -54.50 -1.72
CA LEU A 4 12.34 -54.11 -1.90
C LEU A 4 11.45 -54.20 -0.65
N GLU A 5 12.00 -54.54 0.53
CA GLU A 5 11.19 -54.74 1.75
C GLU A 5 11.23 -53.57 2.76
N ASP A 6 12.13 -52.58 2.59
CA ASP A 6 12.37 -51.55 3.62
C ASP A 6 11.49 -50.27 3.47
N MET A 7 10.59 -50.21 2.48
CA MET A 7 9.71 -49.05 2.29
C MET A 7 8.37 -49.12 3.05
N GLY A 8 8.02 -50.27 3.64
CA GLY A 8 6.74 -50.46 4.33
C GLY A 8 6.73 -50.06 5.82
N ALA A 9 7.90 -50.01 6.46
CA ALA A 9 8.00 -49.80 7.91
C ALA A 9 7.93 -48.33 8.34
N GLN A 10 8.31 -47.39 7.47
CA GLN A 10 8.29 -45.96 7.79
C GLN A 10 6.89 -45.33 7.72
N GLU A 11 6.00 -45.81 6.85
CA GLU A 11 4.62 -45.29 6.76
C GLU A 11 3.73 -45.69 7.95
N GLN A 12 4.02 -46.81 8.61
CA GLN A 12 3.22 -47.29 9.73
C GLN A 12 3.49 -46.49 11.01
N GLY A 13 4.73 -46.02 11.23
CA GLY A 13 5.10 -45.21 12.39
C GLY A 13 4.60 -43.74 12.36
N GLU A 14 4.25 -43.21 11.19
CA GLU A 14 3.63 -41.88 11.07
C GLU A 14 2.11 -41.91 11.22
N ARG A 15 1.44 -42.98 10.77
CA ARG A 15 -0.02 -43.14 10.90
C ARG A 15 -0.49 -43.27 12.35
N GLU A 16 0.35 -43.78 13.26
CA GLU A 16 0.01 -43.92 14.68
C GLU A 16 -0.07 -42.59 15.45
N LYS A 17 0.39 -41.47 14.88
CA LYS A 17 0.43 -40.17 15.57
C LYS A 17 -0.82 -39.31 15.37
N HIS A 18 -1.62 -39.59 14.35
CA HIS A 18 -2.81 -38.79 14.06
C HIS A 18 -4.03 -39.39 14.76
N PRO A 19 -4.67 -38.67 15.69
CA PRO A 19 -5.85 -39.18 16.40
C PRO A 19 -6.97 -39.45 15.40
N SER A 20 -7.58 -40.64 15.50
CA SER A 20 -8.64 -41.06 14.57
C SER A 20 -10.00 -40.46 14.95
N THR A 21 -10.21 -40.22 16.26
CA THR A 21 -11.46 -39.69 16.81
C THR A 21 -11.26 -38.31 17.42
N TYR A 22 -12.28 -37.45 17.37
CA TYR A 22 -12.26 -36.11 18.00
C TYR A 22 -11.89 -36.13 19.48
N ARG A 23 -12.40 -37.11 20.24
CA ARG A 23 -12.09 -37.25 21.67
C ARG A 23 -10.61 -37.51 21.91
N GLU A 24 -10.03 -38.42 21.14
CA GLU A 24 -8.61 -38.74 21.17
C GLU A 24 -7.76 -37.52 20.76
N PHE A 25 -8.23 -36.72 19.79
CA PHE A 25 -7.60 -35.46 19.43
C PHE A 25 -7.60 -34.47 20.60
N MET A 26 -8.72 -34.28 21.28
CA MET A 26 -8.81 -33.36 22.41
C MET A 26 -7.89 -33.78 23.57
N GLU A 27 -7.79 -35.08 23.84
CA GLU A 27 -6.92 -35.66 24.88
C GLU A 27 -5.43 -35.53 24.52
N LYS A 28 -5.03 -35.79 23.26
CA LYS A 28 -3.61 -35.79 22.84
C LYS A 28 -3.08 -34.42 22.41
N ILE A 29 -3.88 -33.62 21.71
CA ILE A 29 -3.43 -32.40 20.99
C ILE A 29 -4.27 -31.18 21.38
N GLY A 30 -5.60 -31.33 21.40
CA GLY A 30 -6.56 -30.23 21.56
C GLY A 30 -6.43 -29.47 22.88
N TYR A 31 -6.00 -30.14 23.97
CA TYR A 31 -5.77 -29.48 25.27
C TYR A 31 -4.84 -28.26 25.16
N LYS A 32 -3.91 -28.24 24.19
CA LYS A 32 -2.98 -27.12 23.99
C LYS A 32 -3.72 -25.85 23.56
N TYR A 33 -4.86 -25.97 22.90
CA TYR A 33 -5.64 -24.87 22.33
C TYR A 33 -6.86 -24.49 23.17
N GLN A 34 -7.07 -25.15 24.31
CA GLN A 34 -8.18 -24.84 25.22
C GLN A 34 -8.12 -23.41 25.75
N PHE A 35 -6.89 -22.91 25.99
CA PHE A 35 -6.65 -21.54 26.40
C PHE A 35 -5.91 -20.80 25.29
N ALA A 36 -6.42 -19.63 24.94
CA ALA A 36 -5.86 -18.84 23.86
C ALA A 36 -4.45 -18.34 24.23
N LYS A 37 -3.45 -18.70 23.41
CA LYS A 37 -2.08 -18.17 23.50
C LYS A 37 -1.72 -17.41 22.22
N PRO A 38 -0.79 -16.45 22.30
CA PRO A 38 -0.35 -15.69 21.13
C PRO A 38 0.17 -16.60 20.02
N ARG A 39 -0.34 -16.38 18.80
CA ARG A 39 0.12 -17.02 17.54
C ARG A 39 0.24 -18.56 17.63
N GLN A 40 -0.65 -19.19 18.39
CA GLN A 40 -0.67 -20.63 18.55
C GLN A 40 -1.57 -21.28 17.48
N TRP A 41 -0.98 -21.56 16.32
CA TRP A 41 -1.63 -22.25 15.22
C TRP A 41 -1.49 -23.77 15.33
N LEU A 42 -2.26 -24.52 14.52
CA LEU A 42 -2.20 -25.99 14.47
C LEU A 42 -0.82 -26.49 13.98
N GLU A 43 -0.19 -25.75 13.07
CA GLU A 43 1.18 -25.92 12.62
C GLU A 43 2.06 -24.75 13.07
N HIS A 44 3.38 -24.86 12.96
CA HIS A 44 4.32 -23.87 13.54
C HIS A 44 4.16 -22.44 12.98
N ASP A 45 3.94 -22.28 11.67
CA ASP A 45 3.99 -20.96 11.01
C ASP A 45 2.75 -20.64 10.16
N THR A 46 1.73 -21.51 10.17
CA THR A 46 0.60 -21.46 9.25
C THR A 46 -0.72 -21.70 9.98
N PRO A 47 -1.71 -20.80 9.85
CA PRO A 47 -3.02 -21.00 10.46
C PRO A 47 -3.80 -22.16 9.82
N PHE A 48 -3.50 -22.49 8.57
CA PHE A 48 -4.17 -23.54 7.81
C PHE A 48 -3.16 -24.57 7.31
N PRO A 49 -3.16 -25.80 7.85
CA PRO A 49 -2.27 -26.87 7.41
C PRO A 49 -2.37 -27.15 5.89
N MET A 50 -3.59 -27.09 5.36
CA MET A 50 -3.86 -27.35 3.94
C MET A 50 -3.53 -26.16 3.03
N ASN A 51 -3.17 -25.00 3.57
CA ASN A 51 -2.76 -23.84 2.79
C ASN A 51 -1.53 -23.16 3.41
N PRO A 52 -0.33 -23.75 3.22
CA PRO A 52 0.90 -23.21 3.78
C PRO A 52 1.29 -21.84 3.22
N SER A 53 0.76 -21.48 2.04
CA SER A 53 1.00 -20.19 1.39
C SER A 53 0.30 -19.03 2.11
N PHE A 54 -0.75 -19.30 2.89
CA PHE A 54 -1.44 -18.26 3.64
C PHE A 54 -0.75 -18.02 4.98
N LYS A 55 0.11 -17.00 5.02
CA LYS A 55 0.81 -16.54 6.23
C LYS A 55 0.37 -15.12 6.56
N PRO A 56 -0.65 -14.93 7.41
CA PRO A 56 -1.16 -13.61 7.70
C PRO A 56 -0.09 -12.81 8.47
N PRO A 57 0.27 -11.60 7.99
CA PRO A 57 1.21 -10.79 8.73
C PRO A 57 0.59 -10.27 10.03
N PRO A 58 1.41 -9.98 11.06
CA PRO A 58 0.91 -9.47 12.33
C PRO A 58 0.21 -8.11 12.13
N PRO A 59 -0.94 -7.87 12.79
CA PRO A 59 -1.63 -6.60 12.71
C PRO A 59 -0.80 -5.48 13.36
N ILE A 60 -1.09 -4.21 13.03
CA ILE A 60 -0.48 -3.08 13.72
C ILE A 60 -1.11 -2.96 15.12
N SER A 61 -0.28 -2.79 16.16
CA SER A 61 -0.74 -2.59 17.53
C SER A 61 -1.60 -1.34 17.67
N ASP A 62 -2.57 -1.38 18.58
CA ASP A 62 -3.39 -0.22 18.85
C ASP A 62 -2.58 1.00 19.28
N TYR A 63 -1.57 0.77 20.13
CA TYR A 63 -0.64 1.80 20.56
C TYR A 63 0.05 2.50 19.38
N ALA A 64 0.52 1.75 18.39
CA ALA A 64 1.12 2.33 17.19
C ALA A 64 0.11 3.17 16.39
N LYS A 65 -1.15 2.72 16.30
CA LYS A 65 -2.23 3.48 15.64
C LYS A 65 -2.49 4.81 16.37
N ASP A 66 -2.52 4.80 17.69
CA ASP A 66 -2.71 6.01 18.51
C ASP A 66 -1.57 7.01 18.34
N VAL A 67 -0.32 6.53 18.30
CA VAL A 67 0.86 7.38 18.07
C VAL A 67 0.80 8.02 16.68
N MET A 68 0.46 7.24 15.66
CA MET A 68 0.30 7.75 14.29
C MET A 68 -0.81 8.80 14.21
N PHE A 69 -1.96 8.53 14.83
CA PHE A 69 -3.09 9.44 14.87
C PHE A 69 -2.76 10.73 15.62
N SER A 70 -2.12 10.62 16.79
CA SER A 70 -1.76 11.78 17.61
C SER A 70 -0.77 12.70 16.90
N LYS A 71 0.22 12.15 16.18
CA LYS A 71 1.16 12.93 15.36
C LYS A 71 0.46 13.62 14.19
N PHE A 72 -0.49 12.95 13.54
CA PHE A 72 -1.29 13.53 12.46
C PHE A 72 -2.12 14.72 12.97
N ILE A 73 -2.81 14.55 14.10
CA ILE A 73 -3.64 15.62 14.70
C ILE A 73 -2.78 16.79 15.19
N ALA A 74 -1.59 16.53 15.73
CA ALA A 74 -0.69 17.58 16.18
C ALA A 74 -0.26 18.51 15.03
N ASP A 75 0.21 17.93 13.91
CA ASP A 75 0.67 18.69 12.75
C ASP A 75 0.39 17.96 11.42
N PRO A 76 -0.80 18.16 10.80
CA PRO A 76 -1.17 17.46 9.56
C PRO A 76 -0.25 17.78 8.37
N MET A 77 0.36 18.97 8.35
CA MET A 77 1.24 19.41 7.26
C MET A 77 2.59 18.70 7.31
N ILE A 78 3.13 18.48 8.51
CA ILE A 78 4.41 17.79 8.73
C ILE A 78 4.19 16.27 8.70
N ASN A 79 3.19 15.79 9.42
CA ASN A 79 2.85 14.39 9.58
C ASN A 79 1.76 13.94 8.61
N ASN A 80 1.87 14.33 7.34
CA ASN A 80 0.90 13.90 6.33
C ASN A 80 0.92 12.36 6.15
N PRO A 81 -0.16 11.75 5.60
CA PRO A 81 -0.24 10.29 5.46
C PRO A 81 0.95 9.67 4.72
N ARG A 82 1.53 10.38 3.74
CA ARG A 82 2.71 9.94 2.98
C ARG A 82 3.96 9.91 3.85
N LYS A 83 4.16 10.92 4.71
CA LYS A 83 5.28 10.99 5.65
C LYS A 83 5.16 9.93 6.74
N LEU A 84 3.96 9.72 7.28
CA LEU A 84 3.69 8.65 8.25
C LEU A 84 3.92 7.26 7.64
N SER A 85 3.46 7.05 6.41
CA SER A 85 3.69 5.82 5.64
C SER A 85 5.18 5.52 5.46
N GLN A 86 5.96 6.50 5.02
CA GLN A 86 7.41 6.38 4.87
C GLN A 86 8.13 6.13 6.20
N ARG A 87 7.69 6.79 7.28
CA ARG A 87 8.35 6.72 8.58
C ARG A 87 8.19 5.38 9.28
N TYR A 88 7.02 4.75 9.14
CA TYR A 88 6.68 3.50 9.87
C TYR A 88 6.61 2.26 8.98
N GLY A 89 6.94 2.38 7.69
CA GLY A 89 6.86 1.27 6.75
C GLY A 89 5.44 0.68 6.67
N VAL A 90 4.45 1.56 6.54
CA VAL A 90 3.03 1.18 6.44
C VAL A 90 2.49 1.71 5.13
N SER A 91 1.68 0.95 4.39
CA SER A 91 1.11 1.43 3.13
C SER A 91 0.26 2.67 3.32
N LEU A 92 0.27 3.58 2.34
CA LEU A 92 -0.50 4.82 2.38
C LEU A 92 -2.00 4.55 2.64
N LYS A 93 -2.52 3.49 2.02
CA LYS A 93 -3.91 3.04 2.16
C LYS A 93 -4.22 2.61 3.60
N ARG A 94 -3.30 1.90 4.26
CA ARG A 94 -3.45 1.47 5.65
C ARG A 94 -3.32 2.64 6.62
N VAL A 95 -2.41 3.59 6.37
CA VAL A 95 -2.31 4.83 7.17
C VAL A 95 -3.63 5.61 7.13
N ASP A 96 -4.18 5.81 5.93
CA ASP A 96 -5.46 6.52 5.78
C ASP A 96 -6.61 5.80 6.52
N ALA A 97 -6.68 4.47 6.40
CA ALA A 97 -7.65 3.67 7.15
C ALA A 97 -7.48 3.82 8.69
N ILE A 98 -6.25 3.80 9.19
CA ILE A 98 -5.95 4.02 10.61
C ILE A 98 -6.46 5.38 11.07
N LEU A 99 -6.15 6.44 10.32
CA LEU A 99 -6.57 7.80 10.67
C LEU A 99 -8.09 7.93 10.73
N ARG A 100 -8.79 7.31 9.79
CA ARG A 100 -10.26 7.31 9.74
C ARG A 100 -10.87 6.53 10.91
N LEU A 101 -10.39 5.32 11.17
CA LEU A 101 -10.92 4.47 12.25
C LEU A 101 -10.68 5.09 13.63
N LYS A 102 -9.50 5.69 13.86
CA LYS A 102 -9.20 6.41 15.11
C LYS A 102 -9.99 7.70 15.25
N GLY A 103 -10.27 8.40 14.15
CA GLY A 103 -11.19 9.53 14.14
C GLY A 103 -12.59 9.12 14.58
N MET A 104 -13.09 7.99 14.06
CA MET A 104 -14.40 7.44 14.43
C MET A 104 -14.44 6.96 15.89
N GLU A 105 -13.39 6.30 16.37
CA GLU A 105 -13.25 5.90 17.77
C GLU A 105 -13.39 7.12 18.70
N ARG A 106 -12.67 8.21 18.44
CA ARG A 106 -12.80 9.45 19.22
C ARG A 106 -14.19 10.07 19.13
N HIS A 107 -14.85 9.98 17.98
CA HIS A 107 -16.23 10.44 17.85
C HIS A 107 -17.19 9.59 18.69
N TRP A 108 -17.01 8.27 18.73
CA TRP A 108 -17.80 7.38 19.59
C TRP A 108 -17.56 7.61 21.07
N THR A 109 -16.31 7.87 21.47
CA THR A 109 -15.99 8.29 22.83
C THR A 109 -16.70 9.59 23.21
N LYS A 110 -16.80 10.56 22.28
CA LYS A 110 -17.54 11.83 22.51
C LYS A 110 -19.05 11.66 22.58
N THR A 111 -19.59 10.66 21.88
CA THR A 111 -21.02 10.34 21.84
C THR A 111 -21.40 9.32 22.93
N ASP A 112 -20.51 9.07 23.89
CA ASP A 112 -20.66 8.11 25.00
C ASP A 112 -21.08 6.69 24.57
N LYS A 113 -20.65 6.27 23.37
CA LYS A 113 -20.85 4.90 22.90
C LYS A 113 -19.79 3.98 23.53
N PRO A 114 -20.18 2.85 24.13
CA PRO A 114 -19.23 1.97 24.81
C PRO A 114 -18.28 1.30 23.82
N LEU A 115 -16.97 1.40 24.08
CA LEU A 115 -15.92 0.76 23.28
C LEU A 115 -15.48 -0.57 23.89
N GLN A 116 -15.21 -1.58 23.05
CA GLN A 116 -14.78 -2.91 23.48
C GLN A 116 -13.25 -3.01 23.67
N THR A 117 -12.69 -2.18 24.55
CA THR A 117 -11.23 -2.08 24.77
C THR A 117 -10.61 -3.36 25.33
N GLY A 118 -11.33 -4.09 26.20
CA GLY A 118 -10.86 -5.37 26.73
C GLY A 118 -10.69 -6.44 25.66
N PHE A 119 -11.62 -6.52 24.72
CA PHE A 119 -11.54 -7.44 23.58
C PHE A 119 -10.37 -7.08 22.66
N GLN A 120 -10.21 -5.79 22.37
CA GLN A 120 -9.11 -5.27 21.58
C GLN A 120 -7.73 -5.61 22.16
N ILE A 121 -7.54 -5.42 23.48
CA ILE A 121 -6.28 -5.77 24.17
C ILE A 121 -6.01 -7.29 24.05
N GLY A 122 -7.05 -8.11 24.21
CA GLY A 122 -6.94 -9.56 24.02
C GLY A 122 -6.53 -9.93 22.61
N MET A 123 -7.14 -9.33 21.59
CA MET A 123 -6.84 -9.58 20.18
C MET A 123 -5.44 -9.11 19.78
N ASP A 124 -5.01 -7.94 20.23
CA ASP A 124 -3.66 -7.44 19.99
C ASP A 124 -2.61 -8.41 20.55
N ARG A 125 -2.86 -8.98 21.74
CA ARG A 125 -2.01 -10.00 22.33
C ARG A 125 -2.03 -11.32 21.56
N LEU A 126 -3.22 -11.82 21.19
CA LEU A 126 -3.37 -13.12 20.53
C LEU A 126 -2.79 -13.15 19.12
N LEU A 127 -2.96 -12.06 18.37
CA LEU A 127 -2.45 -11.93 17.01
C LEU A 127 -0.97 -11.52 16.97
N GLY A 128 -0.35 -11.23 18.13
CA GLY A 128 1.02 -10.76 18.22
C GLY A 128 1.21 -9.43 17.50
N ALA A 129 0.37 -8.45 17.83
CA ALA A 129 0.34 -7.17 17.15
C ALA A 129 1.70 -6.47 17.19
N TYR A 130 2.10 -5.97 16.02
CA TYR A 130 3.39 -5.39 15.77
C TYR A 130 3.42 -3.90 16.14
N THR A 131 4.42 -3.52 16.93
CA THR A 131 4.78 -2.11 17.14
C THR A 131 6.09 -1.80 16.43
N HIS A 132 6.09 -0.75 15.60
CA HIS A 132 7.28 -0.34 14.86
C HIS A 132 8.40 0.11 15.81
N PRO A 133 9.67 -0.29 15.59
CA PRO A 133 10.80 0.09 16.45
C PRO A 133 10.92 1.59 16.67
N ALA A 134 10.69 2.41 15.63
CA ALA A 134 10.72 3.87 15.75
C ALA A 134 9.63 4.43 16.68
N ILE A 135 8.52 3.71 16.89
CA ILE A 135 7.49 4.07 17.86
C ILE A 135 7.88 3.56 19.24
N ALA A 136 8.36 2.32 19.32
CA ALA A 136 8.81 1.73 20.58
C ALA A 136 9.99 2.52 21.20
N SER A 137 10.90 3.05 20.39
CA SER A 137 12.04 3.86 20.85
C SER A 137 11.66 5.26 21.33
N GLU A 138 10.52 5.80 20.87
CA GLU A 138 10.04 7.11 21.34
C GLU A 138 9.42 7.03 22.75
N THR A 139 9.19 5.81 23.24
CA THR A 139 8.52 5.56 24.51
C THR A 139 9.52 4.88 25.45
N SER A 140 9.86 5.51 26.58
CA SER A 140 10.71 4.91 27.63
C SER A 140 10.05 3.71 28.36
N GLY A 141 9.01 3.11 27.78
CA GLY A 141 8.15 2.10 28.40
C GLY A 141 8.38 0.69 27.84
N ASN A 142 7.80 -0.29 28.53
CA ASN A 142 7.94 -1.74 28.36
C ASN A 142 7.37 -2.33 27.03
N VAL A 143 7.31 -1.54 25.95
CA VAL A 143 6.76 -1.97 24.66
C VAL A 143 7.84 -2.70 23.87
N LEU A 144 7.68 -4.02 23.73
CA LEU A 144 8.61 -4.84 22.96
C LEU A 144 8.52 -4.46 21.48
N PRO A 145 9.64 -4.09 20.82
CA PRO A 145 9.65 -3.83 19.39
C PRO A 145 9.39 -5.13 18.63
N GLY A 146 8.52 -5.08 17.61
CA GLY A 146 8.31 -6.23 16.74
C GLY A 146 9.52 -6.47 15.83
N ARG A 147 9.77 -7.74 15.46
CA ARG A 147 10.90 -8.12 14.59
C ARG A 147 10.59 -7.73 13.14
N PRO A 148 11.47 -6.99 12.42
CA PRO A 148 11.18 -6.48 11.09
C PRO A 148 11.06 -7.57 10.00
N GLU A 149 11.74 -8.71 10.18
CA GLU A 149 11.68 -9.88 9.28
C GLU A 149 10.24 -10.42 9.08
N GLU A 150 9.36 -10.30 10.08
CA GLU A 150 7.98 -10.78 9.99
C GLU A 150 7.07 -9.90 9.12
N ARG A 151 7.61 -8.86 8.47
CA ARG A 151 6.83 -7.87 7.69
C ARG A 151 7.20 -7.81 6.20
N SER A 152 8.08 -8.66 5.67
CA SER A 152 8.29 -8.77 4.21
C SER A 152 6.96 -8.96 3.49
N ASP A 153 6.14 -9.87 4.01
CA ASP A 153 4.87 -10.32 3.45
C ASP A 153 3.81 -9.20 3.46
N VAL A 154 3.94 -8.24 4.40
CA VAL A 154 3.07 -7.06 4.48
C VAL A 154 3.23 -6.16 3.26
N THR A 155 4.49 -5.94 2.86
CA THR A 155 4.81 -5.02 1.76
C THR A 155 4.33 -5.59 0.44
N GLU A 156 4.44 -6.91 0.28
CA GLU A 156 3.92 -7.64 -0.87
C GLU A 156 2.39 -7.59 -0.93
N ALA A 157 1.70 -7.89 0.18
CA ALA A 157 0.24 -7.80 0.27
C ALA A 157 -0.29 -6.40 -0.06
N ASP A 158 0.36 -5.36 0.48
CA ASP A 158 0.02 -3.96 0.19
C ASP A 158 0.28 -3.58 -1.28
N SER A 159 1.30 -4.17 -1.91
CA SER A 159 1.62 -3.92 -3.32
C SER A 159 0.58 -4.54 -4.26
N LEU A 160 0.08 -5.73 -3.95
CA LEU A 160 -0.98 -6.39 -4.70
C LEU A 160 -2.28 -5.58 -4.68
N GLU A 161 -2.66 -5.01 -3.54
CA GLU A 161 -3.85 -4.16 -3.43
C GLU A 161 -3.75 -2.86 -4.27
N TYR A 162 -2.53 -2.37 -4.51
CA TYR A 162 -2.29 -1.24 -5.40
C TYR A 162 -2.39 -1.67 -6.88
N ILE A 163 -1.86 -2.84 -7.22
CA ILE A 163 -1.87 -3.39 -8.58
C ILE A 163 -3.30 -3.73 -9.03
N GLU A 164 -4.12 -4.29 -8.15
CA GLU A 164 -5.49 -4.71 -8.47
C GLU A 164 -6.49 -3.56 -8.72
N ARG A 165 -6.11 -2.30 -8.45
CA ARG A 165 -6.97 -1.10 -8.63
C ARG A 165 -8.41 -1.29 -8.12
N ARG A 166 -8.60 -2.00 -7.01
CA ARG A 166 -9.89 -2.27 -6.34
C ARG A 166 -10.56 -1.03 -5.72
N ASP A 167 -10.20 0.16 -6.18
CA ASP A 167 -10.61 1.45 -5.61
C ASP A 167 -12.11 1.73 -5.79
N ALA A 168 -12.77 1.10 -6.78
CA ALA A 168 -14.21 1.28 -7.01
C ALA A 168 -15.10 0.79 -5.85
N VAL A 169 -14.70 -0.29 -5.17
CA VAL A 169 -15.39 -0.81 -3.98
C VAL A 169 -15.12 0.10 -2.77
N ARG A 170 -13.91 0.67 -2.71
CA ARG A 170 -13.51 1.61 -1.66
C ARG A 170 -14.29 2.92 -1.72
N TYR A 171 -14.53 3.47 -2.90
CA TYR A 171 -15.39 4.65 -3.07
C TYR A 171 -16.84 4.39 -2.62
N ARG A 172 -17.33 3.14 -2.71
CA ARG A 172 -18.65 2.77 -2.19
C ARG A 172 -18.67 2.74 -0.66
N TYR A 173 -17.68 2.13 -0.01
CA TYR A 173 -17.58 2.10 1.45
C TYR A 173 -17.25 3.47 2.07
N GLU A 174 -16.45 4.30 1.38
CA GLU A 174 -16.19 5.69 1.79
C GLU A 174 -17.47 6.52 1.82
N ARG A 175 -18.35 6.35 0.82
CA ARG A 175 -19.68 7.01 0.77
C ARG A 175 -20.63 6.48 1.84
N GLN A 176 -20.64 5.16 2.04
CA GLN A 176 -21.61 4.50 2.93
C GLN A 176 -21.36 4.75 4.43
N TYR A 177 -20.12 5.06 4.83
CA TYR A 177 -19.77 5.29 6.23
C TYR A 177 -19.70 6.77 6.64
N TRP A 178 -19.60 7.70 5.68
CA TRP A 178 -19.39 9.12 5.97
C TRP A 178 -20.51 10.05 5.50
N GLU A 179 -21.56 9.51 4.91
CA GLU A 179 -22.77 10.25 4.63
C GLU A 179 -23.93 9.55 5.33
N SER A 180 -24.71 10.31 6.10
CA SER A 180 -26.00 9.84 6.58
C SER A 180 -26.86 9.59 5.34
N THR A 181 -26.85 8.37 4.80
CA THR A 181 -27.76 8.00 3.71
C THR A 181 -29.17 8.11 4.25
N PRO A 182 -30.01 9.04 3.77
CA PRO A 182 -31.42 9.05 4.13
C PRO A 182 -32.04 7.73 3.63
N GLU A 183 -32.92 7.11 4.42
CA GLU A 183 -33.57 5.84 4.03
C GLU A 183 -34.33 5.93 2.69
N ASP A 184 -34.62 7.14 2.21
CA ASP A 184 -35.28 7.46 0.94
C ASP A 184 -34.46 7.14 -0.34
N GLY A 185 -33.23 6.60 -0.22
CA GLY A 185 -32.44 6.14 -1.38
C GLY A 185 -31.92 7.26 -2.29
N ARG A 186 -31.94 8.51 -1.83
CA ARG A 186 -31.35 9.66 -2.55
C ARG A 186 -29.82 9.61 -2.46
N GLU A 187 -29.16 10.08 -3.51
CA GLU A 187 -27.70 10.20 -3.51
C GLU A 187 -27.25 11.12 -2.36
N PRO A 188 -26.28 10.67 -1.55
CA PRO A 188 -25.82 11.43 -0.41
C PRO A 188 -25.06 12.70 -0.83
N LEU A 189 -25.19 13.75 -0.03
CA LEU A 189 -24.56 15.05 -0.28
C LEU A 189 -23.11 15.05 0.23
N LEU A 190 -22.15 14.86 -0.68
CA LEU A 190 -20.73 15.12 -0.41
C LEU A 190 -20.59 16.57 0.09
N PRO A 191 -19.86 16.84 1.20
CA PRO A 191 -19.50 18.21 1.54
C PRO A 191 -18.76 18.80 0.36
N GLY A 192 -19.32 19.83 -0.30
CA GLY A 192 -18.81 20.34 -1.59
C GLY A 192 -17.32 20.72 -1.59
N VAL A 193 -16.73 20.92 -0.40
CA VAL A 193 -15.29 21.14 -0.20
C VAL A 193 -14.45 19.92 -0.60
N LEU A 194 -14.89 18.69 -0.29
CA LEU A 194 -14.16 17.46 -0.63
C LEU A 194 -14.27 17.13 -2.12
N GLU A 195 -15.44 17.37 -2.71
CA GLU A 195 -15.63 17.20 -4.15
C GLU A 195 -14.80 18.23 -4.93
N ALA A 196 -14.81 19.49 -4.51
CA ALA A 196 -13.96 20.53 -5.08
C ALA A 196 -12.45 20.21 -4.92
N ALA A 197 -12.02 19.66 -3.78
CA ALA A 197 -10.64 19.26 -3.55
C ALA A 197 -10.23 18.10 -4.47
N LYS A 198 -11.10 17.11 -4.66
CA LYS A 198 -10.86 15.97 -5.56
C LYS A 198 -10.80 16.40 -7.01
N GLN A 199 -11.75 17.22 -7.47
CA GLN A 199 -11.74 17.79 -8.82
C GLN A 199 -10.49 18.64 -9.06
N ARG A 200 -10.07 19.47 -8.10
CA ARG A 200 -8.83 20.26 -8.20
C ARG A 200 -7.59 19.38 -8.30
N ALA A 201 -7.50 18.30 -7.53
CA ALA A 201 -6.38 17.37 -7.61
C ALA A 201 -6.29 16.69 -8.99
N HIS A 202 -7.44 16.25 -9.52
CA HIS A 202 -7.51 15.59 -10.83
C HIS A 202 -7.15 16.56 -11.98
N MET A 203 -7.63 17.81 -11.89
CA MET A 203 -7.27 18.87 -12.84
C MET A 203 -5.79 19.23 -12.78
N LYS A 204 -5.21 19.27 -11.58
CA LYS A 204 -3.77 19.52 -11.40
C LYS A 204 -2.92 18.42 -12.02
N GLU A 205 -3.27 17.16 -11.79
CA GLU A 205 -2.56 16.01 -12.37
C GLU A 205 -2.67 15.99 -13.90
N ALA A 206 -3.84 16.30 -14.45
CA ALA A 206 -4.04 16.43 -15.89
C ALA A 206 -3.18 17.57 -16.48
N ALA A 207 -3.14 18.73 -15.81
CA ALA A 207 -2.32 19.87 -16.23
C ALA A 207 -0.82 19.57 -16.18
N GLU A 208 -0.34 18.86 -15.16
CA GLU A 208 1.05 18.43 -15.04
C GLU A 208 1.44 17.46 -16.16
N LYS A 209 0.57 16.49 -16.47
CA LYS A 209 0.76 15.55 -17.59
C LYS A 209 0.76 16.27 -18.94
N GLU A 210 -0.14 17.22 -19.16
CA GLU A 210 -0.18 18.02 -20.38
C GLU A 210 1.08 18.88 -20.53
N MET A 211 1.54 19.50 -19.45
CA MET A 211 2.78 20.27 -19.43
C MET A 211 3.99 19.39 -19.75
N ALA A 212 4.07 18.18 -19.17
CA ALA A 212 5.11 17.21 -19.47
C ALA A 212 5.09 16.77 -20.95
N ASN A 213 3.90 16.44 -21.47
CA ASN A 213 3.69 16.11 -22.88
C ASN A 213 4.15 17.25 -23.80
N ARG A 214 3.81 18.51 -23.51
CA ARG A 214 4.25 19.68 -24.28
C ARG A 214 5.77 19.86 -24.25
N ILE A 215 6.39 19.53 -23.13
CA ILE A 215 7.82 19.67 -22.89
C ILE A 215 8.61 18.58 -23.63
N LEU A 216 8.12 17.34 -23.61
CA LEU A 216 8.73 16.19 -24.27
C LEU A 216 8.50 16.21 -25.77
N SER A 217 7.34 16.66 -26.23
CA SER A 217 6.98 16.76 -27.65
C SER A 217 7.63 17.92 -28.42
N LYS A 218 8.77 18.47 -27.96
CA LYS A 218 9.54 19.46 -28.74
C LYS A 218 9.70 18.94 -30.16
N ARG A 219 9.02 19.61 -31.09
CA ARG A 219 8.84 19.14 -32.46
C ARG A 219 10.22 19.03 -33.10
N LEU A 220 10.68 17.81 -33.37
CA LEU A 220 11.79 17.61 -34.29
C LEU A 220 11.41 18.29 -35.61
N PRO A 221 12.32 19.08 -36.22
CA PRO A 221 12.05 19.70 -37.51
C PRO A 221 11.73 18.59 -38.53
N LYS A 222 10.73 18.82 -39.38
CA LYS A 222 10.42 17.90 -40.48
C LYS A 222 11.65 17.82 -41.37
N SER A 223 12.24 16.64 -41.49
CA SER A 223 13.30 16.37 -42.47
C SER A 223 12.73 15.50 -43.59
N PRO A 224 13.33 15.48 -44.78
CA PRO A 224 12.87 14.65 -45.90
C PRO A 224 12.75 13.16 -45.55
N TRP A 225 13.49 12.71 -44.54
CA TRP A 225 13.59 11.31 -44.11
C TRP A 225 12.78 11.00 -42.84
N ILE A 226 12.22 12.01 -42.17
CA ILE A 226 11.48 11.87 -40.91
C ILE A 226 10.12 12.55 -41.06
N THR A 227 9.12 11.74 -41.39
CA THR A 227 7.72 12.15 -41.49
C THR A 227 6.96 11.59 -40.30
N ARG A 228 6.35 12.46 -39.49
CA ARG A 228 5.53 12.03 -38.35
C ARG A 228 4.15 11.58 -38.85
N PRO A 229 3.59 10.50 -38.29
CA PRO A 229 2.22 10.09 -38.57
C PRO A 229 1.25 11.21 -38.14
N ALA A 230 0.16 11.38 -38.89
CA ALA A 230 -0.84 12.42 -38.63
C ALA A 230 -1.69 12.14 -37.37
N HIS A 231 -1.77 10.89 -36.93
CA HIS A 231 -2.61 10.44 -35.83
C HIS A 231 -1.80 9.81 -34.70
N HIS A 232 -2.29 9.97 -33.47
CA HIS A 232 -1.69 9.43 -32.24
C HIS A 232 -1.65 7.89 -32.20
N SER A 233 -2.47 7.23 -33.02
CA SER A 233 -2.33 5.82 -33.30
C SER A 233 -2.53 5.55 -34.78
N PHE A 234 -1.76 4.62 -35.32
CA PHE A 234 -1.90 4.18 -36.70
C PHE A 234 -1.63 2.69 -36.81
N VAL A 235 -2.30 2.05 -37.77
CA VAL A 235 -2.20 0.61 -38.00
C VAL A 235 -1.43 0.38 -39.29
N THR A 236 -0.36 -0.40 -39.23
CA THR A 236 0.40 -0.78 -40.42
C THR A 236 0.03 -2.19 -40.85
N TRP A 237 -0.27 -2.35 -42.13
CA TRP A 237 -0.57 -3.63 -42.75
C TRP A 237 0.53 -4.00 -43.74
N ARG A 238 1.02 -5.25 -43.68
CA ARG A 238 1.95 -5.82 -44.67
C ARG A 238 1.42 -7.20 -45.08
N LYS A 239 1.47 -7.50 -46.38
CA LYS A 239 0.95 -8.78 -46.93
C LYS A 239 1.64 -9.96 -46.23
N GLY A 240 0.85 -10.88 -45.67
CA GLY A 240 1.35 -12.06 -44.95
C GLY A 240 1.76 -11.82 -43.48
N ARG A 241 1.45 -10.66 -42.88
CA ARG A 241 1.68 -10.39 -41.45
C ARG A 241 0.43 -9.85 -40.77
N VAL A 242 0.31 -10.10 -39.46
CA VAL A 242 -0.77 -9.56 -38.62
C VAL A 242 -0.62 -8.04 -38.52
N ALA A 243 -1.74 -7.33 -38.54
CA ALA A 243 -1.76 -5.89 -38.38
C ALA A 243 -1.10 -5.47 -37.07
N THR A 244 -0.18 -4.52 -37.15
CA THR A 244 0.46 -3.94 -35.97
C THR A 244 -0.07 -2.54 -35.76
N ARG A 245 -0.65 -2.28 -34.58
CA ARG A 245 -1.12 -0.96 -34.16
C ARG A 245 -0.04 -0.27 -33.34
N PHE A 246 0.43 0.87 -33.83
CA PHE A 246 1.33 1.73 -33.09
C PHE A 246 0.49 2.80 -32.38
N VAL A 247 0.73 2.97 -31.07
CA VAL A 247 0.10 4.00 -30.23
C VAL A 247 1.23 4.85 -29.65
N ASP A 248 1.18 6.16 -29.88
CA ASP A 248 2.08 7.10 -29.24
C ASP A 248 1.63 7.30 -27.79
N VAL A 249 2.41 6.76 -26.86
CA VAL A 249 2.16 6.81 -25.42
C VAL A 249 2.73 8.06 -24.74
N GLY A 250 3.37 8.97 -25.50
CA GLY A 250 3.82 10.27 -25.00
C GLY A 250 4.63 10.21 -23.70
N ALA A 251 4.26 11.04 -22.72
CA ALA A 251 4.88 11.10 -21.39
C ALA A 251 4.22 10.15 -20.36
N GLU A 252 3.33 9.25 -20.76
CA GLU A 252 2.52 8.44 -19.83
C GLU A 252 3.39 7.56 -18.90
N PHE A 253 4.58 7.17 -19.37
CA PHE A 253 5.54 6.36 -18.60
C PHE A 253 6.76 7.15 -18.10
N LEU A 254 6.76 8.47 -18.22
CA LEU A 254 7.84 9.33 -17.77
C LEU A 254 7.43 10.08 -16.51
N ASP A 255 8.32 10.11 -15.51
CA ASP A 255 8.14 10.95 -14.33
C ASP A 255 8.27 12.44 -14.74
N ALA A 256 7.12 13.09 -14.88
CA ALA A 256 6.99 14.49 -15.29
C ALA A 256 7.84 15.42 -14.42
N ASP A 257 7.88 15.17 -13.11
CA ASP A 257 8.61 15.97 -12.15
C ASP A 257 10.12 15.81 -12.31
N ALA A 258 10.58 14.59 -12.54
CA ALA A 258 11.99 14.32 -12.81
C ALA A 258 12.47 15.02 -14.08
N VAL A 259 11.67 14.97 -15.16
CA VAL A 259 11.97 15.63 -16.44
C VAL A 259 12.00 17.16 -16.29
N LEU A 260 11.04 17.72 -15.56
CA LEU A 260 10.96 19.15 -15.27
C LEU A 260 12.17 19.64 -14.46
N LYS A 261 12.52 18.94 -13.38
CA LYS A 261 13.68 19.24 -12.54
C LYS A 261 14.98 19.20 -13.32
N HIS A 262 15.17 18.17 -14.15
CA HIS A 262 16.36 18.03 -14.99
C HIS A 262 16.51 19.20 -15.98
N ARG A 263 15.42 19.63 -16.64
CA ARG A 263 15.45 20.80 -17.52
C ARG A 263 15.73 22.11 -16.79
N ALA A 264 15.16 22.30 -15.61
CA ALA A 264 15.41 23.49 -14.80
C ALA A 264 16.89 23.58 -14.40
N ALA A 265 17.49 22.47 -13.98
CA ALA A 265 18.92 22.37 -13.68
C ALA A 265 19.79 22.70 -14.92
N ALA A 266 19.45 22.16 -16.09
CA ALA A 266 20.17 22.44 -17.33
C ALA A 266 20.12 23.93 -17.72
N LYS A 267 18.95 24.58 -17.60
CA LYS A 267 18.81 26.03 -17.85
C LYS A 267 19.64 26.86 -16.87
N SER A 268 19.64 26.50 -15.59
CA SER A 268 20.44 27.16 -14.56
C SER A 268 21.94 27.07 -14.85
N LYS A 269 22.42 25.87 -15.25
CA LYS A 269 23.81 25.66 -15.66
C LYS A 269 24.18 26.50 -16.89
N HIS A 270 23.31 26.57 -17.90
CA HIS A 270 23.54 27.38 -19.09
C HIS A 270 23.62 28.89 -18.77
N ARG A 271 22.73 29.41 -17.91
CA ARG A 271 22.76 30.81 -17.47
C ARG A 271 24.03 31.15 -16.69
N ARG A 272 24.49 30.25 -15.81
CA ARG A 272 25.76 30.41 -15.09
C ARG A 272 26.93 30.47 -16.05
N ARG A 273 26.98 29.59 -17.06
CA ARG A 273 28.05 29.59 -18.06
C ARG A 273 28.08 30.88 -18.86
N ARG A 274 26.92 31.36 -19.35
CA ARG A 274 26.82 32.65 -20.04
C ARG A 274 27.25 33.83 -19.17
N SER A 275 26.92 33.83 -17.88
CA SER A 275 27.36 34.88 -16.96
C SER A 275 28.86 34.83 -16.70
N GLN A 276 29.49 33.66 -16.71
CA GLN A 276 30.94 33.53 -16.61
C GLN A 276 31.63 33.98 -17.90
N GLU A 277 31.11 33.56 -19.06
CA GLU A 277 31.57 33.99 -20.39
C GLU A 277 31.49 35.52 -20.54
N SER A 278 30.38 36.14 -20.11
CA SER A 278 30.23 37.60 -20.16
C SER A 278 31.19 38.33 -19.21
N LYS A 279 31.42 37.79 -18.00
CA LYS A 279 32.39 38.34 -17.05
C LYS A 279 33.83 38.21 -17.54
N HIS A 280 34.14 37.14 -18.27
CA HIS A 280 35.45 36.95 -18.89
C HIS A 280 35.65 37.89 -20.10
N ALA A 281 34.59 38.14 -20.88
CA ALA A 281 34.62 39.06 -22.01
C ALA A 281 34.74 40.54 -21.61
N LEU A 282 34.27 40.91 -20.40
CA LEU A 282 34.39 42.26 -19.83
C LEU A 282 35.76 42.55 -19.16
N LYS A 283 36.62 41.54 -19.06
CA LYS A 283 37.92 41.61 -18.38
C LYS A 283 39.12 41.67 -19.34
N ASN A 284 38.85 41.55 -20.65
CA ASN A 284 39.78 41.78 -21.77
C ASN A 284 39.38 43.06 -22.48
#